data_AF-A0A9D4WZ29-F1
#
_entry.id   AF-A0A9D4WZ29-F1
#
_cell.length_a   1.000
_cell.length_b   1.000
_cell.length_c   1.000
_cell.angle_alpha   90.00
_cell.angle_beta   90.00
_cell.angle_gamma   90.00
#
_symmetry.space_group_name_H-M   'P 1'
#
loop_
_entity.id
_entity.type
_entity.pdbx_description
1 polymer ?
#
loop_
_entity_poly.entity_id
_entity_poly.type
_entity_poly.pdbx_seq_one_letter_code
_entity_poly.pdbx_strand_id
1 'polypeptide(L)'
;MADWSQLPKDLLQLISEKLNSELYSTRFRSVCSSWRSSSIPSYHHHHLSLKLPQFSDDNNFSTRHLSKHSIFLIKPPQHQQTLHRPWLIRVGPDLNGKIQLWHPFSLFPRVPFNFPHHVFDFNQISVHDLGHMFFLCHKAFVATYQGNQPVVVVAFDSLGGMSVFRCGDDKWTKIVGMATCFYGDICLFRGRPCEAIYSGKTEMIEQDLSVHLMAEHVDTENIGNKFLFESECELLLVDCYGGDDVLIDVFRLDEKEKKWVNLTNIGDRVLFLGNGCSFSASAKDLCVANGNCIIYTDDAFHDLNDTECGLSVFHLDQGRVSPLSDYPEYFKLLGPPPEWITELHS
;
A
#
# COMPACT_ATOMS: atom_id res chain seq x y z
N MET A 1 23.00 30.40 -0.99
CA MET A 1 21.72 29.68 -0.80
C MET A 1 20.71 30.67 -0.26
N ALA A 2 19.48 30.68 -0.79
CA ALA A 2 18.40 31.47 -0.21
C ALA A 2 18.06 30.92 1.18
N ASP A 3 17.81 31.82 2.14
CA ASP A 3 17.40 31.42 3.49
C ASP A 3 15.90 31.11 3.51
N TRP A 4 15.57 29.83 3.35
CA TRP A 4 14.20 29.32 3.37
C TRP A 4 13.55 29.42 4.77
N SER A 5 14.31 29.76 5.82
CA SER A 5 13.74 29.99 7.15
C SER A 5 12.86 31.25 7.22
N GLN A 6 13.04 32.18 6.28
CA GLN A 6 12.31 33.45 6.18
C GLN A 6 11.10 33.41 5.24
N LEU A 7 10.68 32.21 4.80
CA LEU A 7 9.52 32.09 3.93
C LEU A 7 8.26 32.65 4.61
N PRO A 8 7.44 33.47 3.91
CA PRO A 8 6.17 33.94 4.43
C PRO A 8 5.26 32.78 4.87
N LYS A 9 4.50 32.98 5.95
CA LYS A 9 3.60 31.97 6.51
C LYS A 9 2.59 31.43 5.49
N ASP A 10 2.08 32.28 4.62
CA ASP A 10 1.10 31.89 3.60
C ASP A 10 1.69 30.86 2.62
N LEU A 11 2.97 31.02 2.24
CA LEU A 11 3.67 30.05 1.39
C LEU A 11 3.97 28.77 2.16
N LEU A 12 4.38 28.87 3.43
CA LEU A 12 4.57 27.70 4.30
C LEU A 12 3.27 26.91 4.47
N GLN A 13 2.13 27.59 4.59
CA GLN A 13 0.82 26.96 4.67
C GLN A 13 0.50 26.20 3.38
N LEU A 14 0.65 26.84 2.21
CA LEU A 14 0.44 26.20 0.91
C LEU A 14 1.36 24.98 0.70
N ILE A 15 2.62 25.06 1.14
CA ILE A 15 3.53 23.91 1.11
C ILE A 15 3.00 22.79 2.02
N SER A 16 2.59 23.13 3.26
CA SER A 16 2.08 22.15 4.21
C SER A 16 0.81 21.44 3.71
N GLU A 17 -0.06 22.13 2.97
CA GLU A 17 -1.27 21.60 2.35
C GLU A 17 -0.98 20.60 1.22
N LYS A 18 0.24 20.60 0.67
CA LYS A 18 0.70 19.65 -0.37
C LYS A 18 1.44 18.45 0.21
N LEU A 19 1.71 18.42 1.52
CA LEU A 19 2.38 17.30 2.18
C LEU A 19 1.37 16.20 2.55
N ASN A 20 1.17 15.25 1.65
CA ASN A 20 0.25 14.12 1.84
C ASN A 20 0.82 12.99 2.72
N SER A 21 2.01 13.17 3.30
CA SER A 21 2.70 12.20 4.15
C SER A 21 2.87 12.73 5.58
N GLU A 22 2.50 11.90 6.57
CA GLU A 22 2.71 12.19 7.99
C GLU A 22 4.21 12.40 8.30
N LEU A 23 5.09 11.64 7.63
CA LEU A 23 6.53 11.77 7.78
C LEU A 23 7.00 13.16 7.31
N TYR A 24 6.59 13.57 6.11
CA TYR A 24 6.98 14.87 5.57
C TYR A 24 6.36 16.02 6.36
N SER A 25 5.12 15.89 6.83
CA SER A 25 4.49 16.87 7.72
C SER A 25 5.25 16.99 9.06
N THR A 26 5.69 15.87 9.63
CA THR A 26 6.49 15.85 10.85
C THR A 26 7.86 16.51 10.65
N ARG A 27 8.54 16.20 9.53
CA ARG A 27 9.81 16.85 9.17
C ARG A 27 9.63 18.35 8.97
N PHE A 28 8.59 18.77 8.25
CA PHE A 28 8.23 20.16 8.03
C PHE A 28 8.06 20.92 9.36
N ARG A 29 7.33 20.32 10.31
CA ARG A 29 7.08 20.90 11.65
C ARG A 29 8.30 20.87 12.57
N SER A 30 9.33 20.11 12.21
CA SER A 30 10.56 19.96 12.99
C SER A 30 11.65 20.96 12.60
N VAL A 31 11.46 21.74 11.53
CA VAL A 31 12.45 22.73 11.06
C VAL A 31 12.64 23.88 12.06
N CYS A 32 11.59 24.66 12.33
CA CYS A 32 11.61 25.76 13.30
C CYS A 32 10.19 26.13 13.76
N SER A 33 10.07 27.07 14.70
CA SER A 33 8.78 27.53 15.24
C SER A 33 7.86 28.16 14.18
N SER A 34 8.42 28.87 13.19
CA SER A 34 7.65 29.47 12.10
C SER A 34 6.99 28.39 11.22
N TRP A 35 7.76 27.38 10.79
CA TRP A 35 7.25 26.26 10.00
C TRP A 35 6.23 25.42 10.78
N ARG A 36 6.53 25.13 12.05
CA ARG A 36 5.61 24.42 12.94
C ARG A 36 4.27 25.13 13.11
N SER A 37 4.27 26.46 13.23
CA SER A 37 3.05 27.25 13.43
C SER A 37 2.30 27.57 12.13
N SER A 38 2.96 27.43 10.98
CA SER A 38 2.34 27.66 9.66
C SER A 38 1.70 26.39 9.08
N SER A 39 2.06 25.21 9.58
CA SER A 39 1.35 23.98 9.22
C SER A 39 -0.04 24.00 9.84
N ILE A 40 -1.05 23.68 9.05
CA ILE A 40 -2.39 23.38 9.59
C ILE A 40 -2.21 22.25 10.62
N PRO A 41 -2.83 22.33 11.81
CA PRO A 41 -2.92 21.20 12.72
C PRO A 41 -3.58 20.07 11.95
N SER A 42 -2.76 19.15 11.46
CA SER A 42 -3.28 17.97 10.82
C SER A 42 -4.09 17.24 11.88
N TYR A 43 -5.41 17.20 11.73
CA TYR A 43 -6.28 16.33 12.52
C TYR A 43 -5.90 14.84 12.31
N HIS A 44 -4.92 14.54 11.45
CA HIS A 44 -4.31 13.23 11.24
C HIS A 44 -3.29 12.84 12.32
N HIS A 45 -3.09 13.64 13.38
CA HIS A 45 -2.22 13.27 14.52
C HIS A 45 -2.84 12.25 15.49
N HIS A 46 -3.97 11.64 15.12
CA HIS A 46 -4.42 10.48 15.86
C HIS A 46 -3.62 9.27 15.37
N HIS A 47 -2.66 8.88 16.20
CA HIS A 47 -2.22 7.50 16.33
C HIS A 47 -3.46 6.58 16.29
N LEU A 48 -3.80 6.06 15.11
CA LEU A 48 -5.09 5.41 14.87
C LEU A 48 -4.90 3.90 14.86
N SER A 49 -4.81 3.32 16.05
CA SER A 49 -5.55 2.08 16.29
C SER A 49 -7.00 2.49 16.48
N LEU A 50 -7.71 2.75 15.37
CA LEU A 50 -9.15 3.02 15.44
C LEU A 50 -9.81 1.73 15.93
N LYS A 51 -10.45 1.81 17.10
CA LYS A 51 -11.31 0.72 17.58
C LYS A 51 -12.56 0.74 16.73
N LEU A 52 -12.71 -0.28 15.91
CA LEU A 52 -13.89 -0.44 15.08
C LEU A 52 -14.87 -1.37 15.78
N PRO A 53 -16.19 -1.14 15.64
CA PRO A 53 -17.18 -2.10 16.11
C PRO A 53 -17.01 -3.42 15.36
N GLN A 54 -17.62 -4.47 15.88
CA GLN A 54 -17.63 -5.77 15.24
C GLN A 54 -18.59 -5.76 14.04
N PHE A 55 -18.31 -6.59 13.03
CA PHE A 55 -19.31 -6.85 11.99
C PHE A 55 -20.52 -7.54 12.62
N SER A 56 -21.73 -7.20 12.16
CA SER A 56 -22.97 -7.70 12.75
C SER A 56 -23.09 -9.23 12.73
N ASP A 57 -22.36 -9.89 11.83
CA ASP A 57 -22.42 -11.33 11.57
C ASP A 57 -21.27 -12.13 12.24
N ASP A 58 -20.33 -11.47 12.92
CA ASP A 58 -19.26 -12.17 13.64
C ASP A 58 -19.76 -12.71 14.99
N ASN A 59 -19.43 -13.97 15.30
CA ASN A 59 -19.71 -14.58 16.62
C ASN A 59 -18.56 -14.39 17.64
N ASN A 60 -17.47 -13.69 17.28
CA ASN A 60 -16.26 -13.59 18.08
C ASN A 60 -16.09 -12.18 18.71
N PHE A 61 -16.10 -12.11 20.04
CA PHE A 61 -16.15 -10.88 20.85
C PHE A 61 -14.86 -10.02 20.88
N SER A 62 -13.92 -10.19 19.94
CA SER A 62 -12.70 -9.38 19.94
C SER A 62 -12.90 -8.08 19.16
N THR A 63 -12.72 -6.94 19.82
CA THR A 63 -12.63 -5.63 19.16
C THR A 63 -11.53 -5.65 18.10
N ARG A 64 -11.86 -5.31 16.85
CA ARG A 64 -10.89 -5.26 15.76
C ARG A 64 -10.20 -3.89 15.76
N HIS A 65 -8.88 -3.92 15.61
CA HIS A 65 -8.06 -2.72 15.51
C HIS A 65 -7.67 -2.50 14.07
N LEU A 66 -7.97 -1.30 13.56
CA LEU A 66 -7.44 -0.86 12.29
C LEU A 66 -5.98 -0.45 12.49
N SER A 67 -5.06 -1.07 11.76
CA SER A 67 -3.62 -0.73 11.82
C SER A 67 -3.16 -0.11 10.51
N LYS A 68 -2.53 1.06 10.60
CA LYS A 68 -1.87 1.71 9.46
C LYS A 68 -0.41 1.29 9.37
N HIS A 69 0.00 0.79 8.21
CA HIS A 69 1.40 0.52 7.90
C HIS A 69 1.83 1.42 6.74
N SER A 70 2.99 2.05 6.85
CA SER A 70 3.57 2.89 5.81
C SER A 70 4.71 2.15 5.12
N ILE A 71 4.86 2.35 3.81
CA ILE A 71 5.89 1.72 2.99
C ILE A 71 6.92 2.79 2.66
N PHE A 72 8.15 2.56 3.09
CA PHE A 72 9.23 3.52 2.93
C PHE A 72 10.38 2.92 2.16
N LEU A 73 10.91 3.72 1.25
CA LEU A 73 12.18 3.48 0.60
C LEU A 73 13.25 4.34 1.26
N ILE A 74 14.17 3.70 1.97
CA ILE A 74 15.30 4.35 2.60
C ILE A 74 16.44 4.42 1.58
N LYS A 75 16.84 5.63 1.20
CA LYS A 75 17.93 5.87 0.25
C LYS A 75 19.23 6.17 1.04
N PRO A 76 20.38 5.64 0.60
CA PRO A 76 21.67 5.98 1.19
C PRO A 76 22.00 7.46 1.00
N PRO A 77 22.91 8.02 1.83
CA PRO A 77 23.39 9.40 1.70
C PRO A 77 23.89 9.69 0.28
N GLN A 78 23.69 10.92 -0.22
CA GLN A 78 23.98 11.29 -1.61
C GLN A 78 25.40 10.90 -2.08
N HIS A 79 26.40 10.99 -1.19
CA HIS A 79 27.78 10.64 -1.50
C HIS A 79 28.05 9.12 -1.62
N GLN A 80 27.12 8.28 -1.16
CA GLN A 80 27.23 6.82 -1.14
C GLN A 80 26.17 6.12 -2.01
N GLN A 81 25.34 6.87 -2.75
CA GLN A 81 24.29 6.29 -3.61
C GLN A 81 24.81 5.43 -4.76
N THR A 82 26.08 5.58 -5.13
CA THR A 82 26.74 4.71 -6.12
C THR A 82 27.26 3.41 -5.51
N LEU A 83 27.44 3.36 -4.19
CA LEU A 83 28.05 2.25 -3.46
C LEU A 83 27.00 1.36 -2.78
N HIS A 84 25.94 1.99 -2.26
CA HIS A 84 24.88 1.32 -1.52
C HIS A 84 23.55 1.40 -2.27
N ARG A 85 22.73 0.36 -2.08
CA ARG A 85 21.37 0.30 -2.64
C ARG A 85 20.36 0.85 -1.63
N PRO A 86 19.23 1.38 -2.12
CA PRO A 86 18.08 1.67 -1.27
C PRO A 86 17.58 0.41 -0.56
N TRP A 87 16.88 0.61 0.55
CA TRP A 87 16.27 -0.46 1.34
C TRP A 87 14.76 -0.20 1.46
N LEU A 88 13.97 -1.18 1.06
CA LEU A 88 12.52 -1.10 1.09
C LEU A 88 11.99 -1.76 2.36
N ILE A 89 11.24 -1.01 3.14
CA ILE A 89 10.71 -1.46 4.42
C ILE A 89 9.26 -1.06 4.59
N ARG A 90 8.59 -1.76 5.49
CA ARG A 90 7.27 -1.37 5.97
C ARG A 90 7.34 -1.05 7.46
N VAL A 91 6.67 0.02 7.88
CA VAL A 91 6.67 0.50 9.27
C VAL A 91 5.24 0.58 9.76
N GLY A 92 4.94 -0.05 10.89
CA GLY A 92 3.60 -0.02 11.47
C GLY A 92 3.53 -0.76 12.80
N PRO A 93 2.41 -0.63 13.52
CA PRO A 93 2.22 -1.27 14.81
C PRO A 93 2.07 -2.79 14.68
N ASP A 94 2.55 -3.54 15.67
CA ASP A 94 2.15 -4.93 15.89
C ASP A 94 0.74 -5.02 16.51
N LEU A 95 0.28 -6.24 16.80
CA LEU A 95 -1.01 -6.49 17.43
C LEU A 95 -1.16 -5.84 18.82
N ASN A 96 -0.04 -5.50 19.48
CA ASN A 96 -0.01 -4.81 20.77
C ASN A 96 0.12 -3.28 20.62
N GLY A 97 0.13 -2.76 19.39
CA GLY A 97 0.29 -1.33 19.10
C GLY A 97 1.74 -0.85 19.11
N LYS A 98 2.74 -1.73 19.28
CA LYS A 98 4.15 -1.35 19.26
C LYS A 98 4.61 -1.17 17.82
N ILE A 99 5.14 0.00 17.48
CA ILE A 99 5.70 0.26 16.15
C ILE A 99 6.93 -0.63 15.91
N GLN A 100 6.94 -1.32 14.78
CA GLN A 100 8.01 -2.21 14.35
C GLN A 100 8.37 -1.99 12.87
N LEU A 101 9.56 -2.46 12.50
CA LEU A 101 10.04 -2.55 11.13
C LEU A 101 9.75 -3.94 10.58
N TRP A 102 9.09 -4.00 9.44
CA TRP A 102 8.59 -5.20 8.80
C TRP A 102 9.20 -5.35 7.40
N HIS A 103 9.32 -6.60 6.96
CA HIS A 103 9.48 -6.90 5.55
C HIS A 103 8.27 -6.36 4.75
N PRO A 104 8.45 -5.78 3.54
CA PRO A 104 7.36 -5.14 2.79
C PRO A 104 6.13 -6.03 2.55
N PHE A 105 6.36 -7.33 2.30
CA PHE A 105 5.30 -8.27 1.93
C PHE A 105 4.69 -9.08 3.09
N SER A 106 5.33 -9.17 4.25
CA SER A 106 4.94 -10.17 5.26
C SER A 106 3.80 -9.67 6.14
N LEU A 107 2.57 -10.21 6.03
CA LEU A 107 1.48 -9.86 6.96
C LEU A 107 1.62 -10.47 8.35
N PHE A 108 2.16 -11.68 8.41
CA PHE A 108 2.32 -12.42 9.65
C PHE A 108 3.75 -12.23 10.19
N PRO A 109 3.93 -12.18 11.52
CA PRO A 109 5.18 -11.79 12.15
C PRO A 109 6.23 -12.88 12.01
N ARG A 110 6.76 -13.07 10.80
CA ARG A 110 8.04 -13.74 10.59
C ARG A 110 9.12 -12.71 10.92
N VAL A 111 9.30 -12.53 12.23
CA VAL A 111 10.34 -11.76 12.94
C VAL A 111 10.54 -10.32 12.42
N PRO A 112 10.12 -9.27 13.15
CA PRO A 112 10.51 -7.90 12.80
C PRO A 112 12.03 -7.81 12.70
N PHE A 113 12.54 -6.89 11.88
CA PHE A 113 13.98 -6.64 11.86
C PHE A 113 14.42 -6.26 13.28
N ASN A 114 15.14 -7.16 13.94
CA ASN A 114 15.51 -6.99 15.35
C ASN A 114 16.80 -6.18 15.41
N PHE A 115 16.67 -4.89 15.68
CA PHE A 115 17.82 -4.02 15.96
C PHE A 115 18.09 -4.06 17.45
N PRO A 116 19.27 -4.56 17.90
CA PRO A 116 19.50 -4.81 19.31
C PRO A 116 19.26 -3.58 20.19
N HIS A 117 19.64 -2.36 19.79
CA HIS A 117 19.53 -1.17 20.68
C HIS A 117 19.39 0.20 19.98
N HIS A 118 18.93 0.28 18.73
CA HIS A 118 19.03 1.54 17.96
C HIS A 118 17.67 2.17 17.64
N VAL A 119 17.50 3.43 18.04
CA VAL A 119 16.39 4.29 17.60
C VAL A 119 16.70 4.79 16.19
N PHE A 120 15.87 4.42 15.24
CA PHE A 120 15.99 4.85 13.84
C PHE A 120 15.51 6.30 13.71
N ASP A 121 16.44 7.26 13.63
CA ASP A 121 16.09 8.66 13.42
C ASP A 121 15.86 8.95 11.94
N PHE A 122 14.59 8.88 11.54
CA PHE A 122 14.18 9.24 10.18
C PHE A 122 14.53 10.69 9.81
N ASN A 123 14.88 11.59 10.72
CA ASN A 123 15.33 12.94 10.33
C ASN A 123 16.73 12.96 9.71
N GLN A 124 17.55 11.94 9.98
CA GLN A 124 18.94 11.89 9.54
C GLN A 124 19.12 11.09 8.24
N ILE A 125 18.07 10.40 7.78
CA ILE A 125 18.15 9.46 6.67
C ILE A 125 17.22 9.91 5.53
N SER A 126 17.68 9.76 4.28
CA SER A 126 16.84 10.02 3.12
C SER A 126 15.76 8.94 3.03
N VAL A 127 14.51 9.35 3.21
CA VAL A 127 13.36 8.43 3.23
C VAL A 127 12.33 8.96 2.26
N HIS A 128 11.88 8.07 1.39
CA HIS A 128 10.85 8.31 0.40
C HIS A 128 9.61 7.49 0.76
N ASP A 129 8.49 8.18 0.98
CA ASP A 129 7.17 7.58 1.23
C ASP A 129 6.60 7.05 -0.09
N LEU A 130 6.43 5.73 -0.17
CA LEU A 130 5.85 5.04 -1.32
C LEU A 130 4.36 4.78 -1.16
N GLY A 131 3.79 5.05 0.01
CA GLY A 131 2.38 4.85 0.30
C GLY A 131 2.15 4.20 1.66
N HIS A 132 0.89 3.86 1.89
CA HIS A 132 0.43 3.25 3.12
C HIS A 132 -0.73 2.31 2.86
N MET A 133 -0.98 1.48 3.85
CA MET A 133 -1.99 0.45 3.82
C MET A 133 -2.66 0.32 5.18
N PHE A 134 -3.90 -0.15 5.18
CA PHE A 134 -4.66 -0.38 6.40
C PHE A 134 -5.07 -1.84 6.51
N PHE A 135 -5.00 -2.37 7.73
CA PHE A 135 -5.34 -3.75 8.04
C PHE A 135 -6.45 -3.83 9.06
N LEU A 136 -7.43 -4.68 8.77
CA LEU A 136 -8.52 -5.04 9.66
C LEU A 136 -8.83 -6.54 9.51
N CYS A 137 -7.97 -7.41 10.04
CA CYS A 137 -7.93 -8.86 9.77
C CYS A 137 -7.60 -9.23 8.31
N HIS A 138 -8.13 -8.48 7.34
CA HIS A 138 -7.79 -8.49 5.91
C HIS A 138 -7.45 -7.06 5.45
N LYS A 139 -7.20 -6.89 4.15
CA LYS A 139 -6.97 -5.57 3.52
C LYS A 139 -8.17 -4.65 3.79
N ALA A 140 -7.89 -3.43 4.20
CA ALA A 140 -8.89 -2.38 4.43
C ALA A 140 -8.38 -1.05 3.87
N PHE A 141 -9.29 -0.12 3.67
CA PHE A 141 -8.95 1.24 3.25
C PHE A 141 -9.61 2.29 4.11
N VAL A 142 -8.92 3.41 4.26
CA VAL A 142 -9.44 4.61 4.91
C VAL A 142 -9.52 5.71 3.88
N ALA A 143 -10.73 6.12 3.56
CA ALA A 143 -10.99 7.28 2.72
C ALA A 143 -11.31 8.49 3.60
N THR A 144 -10.73 9.64 3.27
CA THR A 144 -11.17 10.93 3.76
C THR A 144 -11.70 11.74 2.60
N TYR A 145 -12.99 12.07 2.62
CA TYR A 145 -13.55 12.97 1.62
C TYR A 145 -13.06 14.41 1.90
N GLN A 146 -12.68 15.15 0.86
CA GLN A 146 -12.18 16.52 1.01
C GLN A 146 -13.22 17.41 1.72
N GLY A 147 -12.74 18.22 2.67
CA GLY A 147 -13.55 19.23 3.37
C GLY A 147 -14.34 18.68 4.57
N ASN A 148 -13.70 18.60 5.75
CA ASN A 148 -14.34 18.37 7.05
C ASN A 148 -15.29 17.15 7.16
N GLN A 149 -15.24 16.21 6.22
CA GLN A 149 -16.08 15.01 6.20
C GLN A 149 -15.52 13.93 7.13
N PRO A 150 -16.39 13.04 7.67
CA PRO A 150 -15.96 11.97 8.55
C PRO A 150 -15.06 10.98 7.81
N VAL A 151 -14.08 10.45 8.54
CA VAL A 151 -13.24 9.34 8.08
C VAL A 151 -14.14 8.14 7.76
N VAL A 152 -13.97 7.56 6.58
CA VAL A 152 -14.73 6.39 6.13
C VAL A 152 -13.78 5.21 6.00
N VAL A 153 -14.08 4.13 6.69
CA VAL A 153 -13.36 2.86 6.58
C VAL A 153 -14.16 1.92 5.72
N VAL A 154 -13.51 1.29 4.73
CA VAL A 154 -14.09 0.27 3.87
C VAL A 154 -13.30 -1.02 4.04
N ALA A 155 -14.02 -2.12 4.28
CA ALA A 155 -13.43 -3.44 4.47
C ALA A 155 -14.42 -4.55 4.09
N PHE A 156 -13.89 -5.74 3.86
CA PHE A 156 -14.69 -6.96 3.73
C PHE A 156 -15.12 -7.47 5.12
N ASP A 157 -16.38 -7.87 5.22
CA ASP A 157 -16.92 -8.62 6.35
C ASP A 157 -16.49 -10.10 6.27
N SER A 158 -16.77 -10.88 7.32
CA SER A 158 -16.42 -12.31 7.38
C SER A 158 -17.17 -13.19 6.38
N LEU A 159 -18.20 -12.66 5.71
CA LEU A 159 -18.96 -13.33 4.66
C LEU A 159 -18.55 -12.87 3.25
N GLY A 160 -17.47 -12.08 3.13
CA GLY A 160 -16.98 -11.53 1.86
C GLY A 160 -17.84 -10.40 1.30
N GLY A 161 -18.76 -9.84 2.10
CA GLY A 161 -19.53 -8.66 1.74
C GLY A 161 -18.78 -7.38 2.11
N MET A 162 -18.85 -6.36 1.26
CA MET A 162 -18.21 -5.09 1.57
C MET A 162 -19.06 -4.23 2.50
N SER A 163 -18.41 -3.60 3.48
CA SER A 163 -19.04 -2.77 4.49
C SER A 163 -18.27 -1.47 4.71
N VAL A 164 -19.03 -0.42 5.04
CA VAL A 164 -18.53 0.91 5.38
C VAL A 164 -18.76 1.20 6.85
N PHE A 165 -17.76 1.80 7.49
CA PHE A 165 -17.89 2.44 8.79
C PHE A 165 -17.54 3.91 8.66
N ARG A 166 -18.45 4.82 9.03
CA ARG A 166 -18.12 6.25 9.13
C ARG A 166 -17.79 6.58 10.57
N CYS A 167 -16.78 7.42 10.77
CA CYS A 167 -16.42 7.91 12.09
C CYS A 167 -17.62 8.64 12.72
N GLY A 168 -18.14 8.11 13.83
CA GLY A 168 -19.35 8.58 14.50
C GLY A 168 -20.51 7.59 14.43
N ASP A 169 -20.46 6.60 13.53
CA ASP A 169 -21.42 5.51 13.48
C ASP A 169 -21.21 4.54 14.65
N ASP A 170 -22.28 3.89 15.09
CA ASP A 170 -22.27 2.86 16.13
C ASP A 170 -22.01 1.44 15.58
N LYS A 171 -22.22 1.25 14.27
CA LYS A 171 -22.12 -0.04 13.59
C LYS A 171 -21.65 0.10 12.15
N TRP A 172 -21.23 -1.02 11.57
CA TRP A 172 -20.96 -1.12 10.14
C TRP A 172 -22.26 -1.06 9.33
N THR A 173 -22.18 -0.41 8.16
CA THR A 173 -23.25 -0.40 7.16
C THR A 173 -22.82 -1.23 5.97
N LYS A 174 -23.55 -2.31 5.67
CA LYS A 174 -23.30 -3.14 4.50
C LYS A 174 -23.65 -2.39 3.22
N ILE A 175 -22.80 -2.49 2.21
CA ILE A 175 -23.08 -1.89 0.90
C ILE A 175 -23.96 -2.86 0.12
N VAL A 176 -25.15 -2.40 -0.24
CA VAL A 176 -26.15 -3.20 -0.95
C VAL A 176 -25.90 -3.10 -2.46
N GLY A 177 -26.07 -4.22 -3.17
CA GLY A 177 -25.96 -4.26 -4.64
C GLY A 177 -24.62 -4.79 -5.15
N MET A 178 -23.66 -5.05 -4.27
CA MET A 178 -22.38 -5.66 -4.62
C MET A 178 -22.41 -7.17 -4.37
N ALA A 179 -21.73 -7.91 -5.24
CA ALA A 179 -21.60 -9.36 -5.06
C ALA A 179 -20.64 -9.65 -3.90
N THR A 180 -20.97 -10.64 -3.07
CA THR A 180 -20.03 -11.17 -2.08
C THR A 180 -18.83 -11.79 -2.79
N CYS A 181 -17.61 -11.41 -2.43
CA CYS A 181 -16.40 -11.89 -3.09
C CYS A 181 -15.29 -12.22 -2.09
N PHE A 182 -14.85 -13.49 -2.09
CA PHE A 182 -13.72 -13.95 -1.27
C PHE A 182 -12.36 -13.83 -1.99
N TYR A 183 -12.37 -13.67 -3.31
CA TYR A 183 -11.18 -13.62 -4.18
C TYR A 183 -11.06 -12.29 -4.94
N GLY A 184 -11.79 -11.27 -4.47
CA GLY A 184 -11.73 -9.92 -5.00
C GLY A 184 -10.71 -9.08 -4.24
N ASP A 185 -10.41 -7.91 -4.77
CA ASP A 185 -9.56 -6.94 -4.12
C ASP A 185 -10.20 -5.56 -4.13
N ILE A 186 -9.88 -4.78 -3.11
CA ILE A 186 -10.34 -3.40 -2.96
C ILE A 186 -9.16 -2.44 -3.13
N CYS A 187 -9.46 -1.23 -3.59
CA CYS A 187 -8.48 -0.17 -3.76
C CYS A 187 -9.12 1.21 -3.54
N LEU A 188 -8.33 2.20 -3.13
CA LEU A 188 -8.71 3.61 -3.32
C LEU A 188 -8.19 4.10 -4.66
N PHE A 189 -9.09 4.53 -5.53
CA PHE A 189 -8.76 5.17 -6.80
C PHE A 189 -9.21 6.62 -6.77
N ARG A 190 -8.27 7.56 -6.87
CA ARG A 190 -8.56 9.02 -6.80
C ARG A 190 -9.37 9.39 -5.55
N GLY A 191 -9.07 8.73 -4.43
CA GLY A 191 -9.72 8.94 -3.14
C GLY A 191 -11.10 8.28 -2.97
N ARG A 192 -11.56 7.47 -3.94
CA ARG A 192 -12.82 6.74 -3.84
C ARG A 192 -12.59 5.22 -3.80
N PRO A 193 -13.29 4.47 -2.93
CA PRO A 193 -13.16 3.02 -2.88
C PRO A 193 -13.68 2.36 -4.15
N CYS A 194 -12.93 1.39 -4.65
CA CYS A 194 -13.30 0.51 -5.75
C CYS A 194 -13.12 -0.94 -5.30
N GLU A 195 -13.99 -1.81 -5.78
CA GLU A 195 -13.91 -3.26 -5.61
C GLU A 195 -13.82 -3.93 -6.98
N ALA A 196 -12.87 -4.84 -7.14
CA ALA A 196 -12.83 -5.79 -8.23
C ALA A 196 -13.20 -7.17 -7.69
N ILE A 197 -14.24 -7.80 -8.27
CA ILE A 197 -14.58 -9.18 -7.93
C ILE A 197 -13.73 -10.17 -8.73
N TYR A 198 -13.85 -11.47 -8.44
CA TYR A 198 -13.05 -12.54 -9.08
C TYR A 198 -13.12 -12.56 -10.62
N SER A 199 -14.20 -12.05 -11.25
CA SER A 199 -14.31 -11.94 -12.71
C SER A 199 -13.58 -10.73 -13.30
N GLY A 200 -12.97 -9.90 -12.45
CA GLY A 200 -12.39 -8.61 -12.81
C GLY A 200 -13.40 -7.48 -12.98
N LYS A 201 -14.71 -7.75 -12.93
CA LYS A 201 -15.74 -6.69 -12.92
C LYS A 201 -15.45 -5.77 -11.75
N THR A 202 -15.38 -4.47 -12.03
CA THR A 202 -14.94 -3.48 -11.05
C THR A 202 -15.95 -2.35 -10.91
N GLU A 203 -16.26 -2.05 -9.66
CA GLU A 203 -17.28 -1.09 -9.27
C GLU A 203 -16.69 -0.08 -8.27
N MET A 204 -17.10 1.18 -8.37
CA MET A 204 -16.72 2.27 -7.48
C MET A 204 -17.87 2.61 -6.54
N ILE A 205 -17.54 2.92 -5.30
CA ILE A 205 -18.48 3.32 -4.27
C ILE A 205 -18.48 4.85 -4.16
N GLU A 206 -19.65 5.46 -4.31
CA GLU A 206 -19.84 6.89 -4.09
C GLU A 206 -20.15 7.22 -2.62
N GLN A 207 -20.15 8.50 -2.28
CA GLN A 207 -20.34 8.98 -0.89
C GLN A 207 -21.67 8.54 -0.26
N ASP A 208 -22.73 8.45 -1.08
CA ASP A 208 -24.07 8.01 -0.70
C ASP A 208 -24.22 6.48 -0.67
N LEU A 209 -23.12 5.74 -0.83
CA LEU A 209 -23.06 4.28 -0.95
C LEU A 209 -23.70 3.73 -2.24
N SER A 210 -24.02 4.58 -3.21
CA SER A 210 -24.35 4.10 -4.55
C SER A 210 -23.11 3.50 -5.21
N VAL A 211 -23.35 2.52 -6.08
CA VAL A 211 -22.31 1.74 -6.74
C VAL A 211 -22.33 2.06 -8.23
N HIS A 212 -21.19 2.46 -8.77
CA HIS A 212 -21.01 2.81 -10.17
C HIS A 212 -20.07 1.82 -10.86
N LEU A 213 -20.52 1.21 -11.95
CA LEU A 213 -19.69 0.32 -12.78
C LEU A 213 -18.53 1.10 -13.43
N MET A 214 -17.30 0.72 -13.06
CA MET A 214 -16.06 1.24 -13.65
C MET A 214 -15.63 0.39 -14.84
N ALA A 215 -15.64 -0.94 -14.69
CA ALA A 215 -15.28 -1.87 -15.74
C ALA A 215 -16.13 -3.15 -15.69
N GLU A 216 -16.47 -3.65 -16.87
CA GLU A 216 -17.00 -4.99 -17.05
C GLU A 216 -15.97 -6.08 -16.70
N HIS A 217 -16.41 -7.33 -16.73
CA HIS A 217 -15.56 -8.50 -16.53
C HIS A 217 -14.38 -8.51 -17.51
N VAL A 218 -13.28 -9.13 -17.08
CA VAL A 218 -12.18 -9.43 -17.99
C VAL A 218 -12.62 -10.58 -18.89
N ASP A 219 -12.36 -10.48 -20.20
CA ASP A 219 -12.70 -11.51 -21.20
C ASP A 219 -11.77 -12.75 -21.07
N THR A 220 -11.63 -13.29 -19.87
CA THR A 220 -10.84 -14.48 -19.56
C THR A 220 -11.70 -15.46 -18.80
N GLU A 221 -11.82 -16.70 -19.29
CA GLU A 221 -12.51 -17.79 -18.58
C GLU A 221 -11.74 -18.29 -17.33
N ASN A 222 -10.64 -17.62 -16.98
CA ASN A 222 -9.74 -18.02 -15.92
C ASN A 222 -10.25 -17.58 -14.54
N ILE A 223 -10.31 -18.53 -13.61
CA ILE A 223 -10.59 -18.27 -12.20
C ILE A 223 -9.24 -18.08 -11.53
N GLY A 224 -8.93 -16.83 -11.17
CA GLY A 224 -7.66 -16.41 -10.59
C GLY A 224 -7.83 -15.29 -9.57
N ASN A 225 -6.78 -15.05 -8.78
CA ASN A 225 -6.73 -13.96 -7.82
C ASN A 225 -6.63 -12.63 -8.56
N LYS A 226 -7.45 -11.66 -8.13
CA LYS A 226 -7.46 -10.32 -8.69
C LYS A 226 -6.80 -9.35 -7.71
N PHE A 227 -5.92 -8.49 -8.22
CA PHE A 227 -5.29 -7.43 -7.43
C PHE A 227 -5.59 -6.09 -8.06
N LEU A 228 -6.08 -5.16 -7.24
CA LEU A 228 -6.48 -3.84 -7.67
C LEU A 228 -5.62 -2.79 -6.96
N PHE A 229 -4.98 -1.91 -7.73
CA PHE A 229 -4.22 -0.80 -7.17
C PHE A 229 -4.16 0.40 -8.12
N GLU A 230 -4.09 1.59 -7.53
CA GLU A 230 -3.83 2.83 -8.24
C GLU A 230 -2.31 2.97 -8.48
N SER A 231 -1.94 3.28 -9.73
CA SER A 231 -0.56 3.56 -10.13
C SER A 231 -0.57 4.77 -11.06
N GLU A 232 0.10 5.86 -10.66
CA GLU A 232 0.18 7.10 -11.47
C GLU A 232 -1.18 7.65 -11.94
N CYS A 233 -2.18 7.61 -11.07
CA CYS A 233 -3.57 8.05 -11.35
C CYS A 233 -4.33 7.20 -12.38
N GLU A 234 -3.78 6.03 -12.74
CA GLU A 234 -4.44 4.98 -13.48
C GLU A 234 -4.83 3.83 -12.54
N LEU A 235 -5.95 3.18 -12.85
CA LEU A 235 -6.38 1.98 -12.14
C LEU A 235 -5.87 0.76 -12.91
N LEU A 236 -5.09 -0.06 -12.22
CA LEU A 236 -4.55 -1.30 -12.76
C LEU A 236 -5.21 -2.50 -12.08
N LEU A 237 -5.52 -3.52 -12.87
CA LEU A 237 -5.97 -4.83 -12.41
C LEU A 237 -4.91 -5.84 -12.81
N VAL A 238 -4.41 -6.61 -11.86
CA VAL A 238 -3.55 -7.77 -12.13
C VAL A 238 -4.36 -9.02 -11.90
N ASP A 239 -4.43 -9.87 -12.92
CA ASP A 239 -5.07 -11.17 -12.87
C ASP A 239 -4.01 -12.27 -12.82
N CYS A 240 -4.00 -13.03 -11.73
CA CYS A 240 -3.07 -14.13 -11.51
C CYS A 240 -3.85 -15.44 -11.48
N TYR A 241 -3.57 -16.33 -12.43
CA TYR A 241 -4.27 -17.60 -12.59
C TYR A 241 -3.30 -18.72 -12.98
N GLY A 242 -3.80 -19.96 -13.01
CA GLY A 242 -2.98 -21.14 -13.25
C GLY A 242 -2.74 -21.95 -11.98
N GLY A 243 -2.24 -23.17 -12.17
CA GLY A 243 -1.85 -24.08 -11.10
C GLY A 243 -0.35 -24.02 -10.88
N ASP A 244 0.36 -25.01 -11.42
CA ASP A 244 1.82 -25.13 -11.28
C ASP A 244 2.58 -24.01 -12.03
N ASP A 245 2.05 -23.55 -13.17
CA ASP A 245 2.58 -22.43 -13.94
C ASP A 245 1.70 -21.19 -13.72
N VAL A 246 2.19 -20.25 -12.90
CA VAL A 246 1.50 -18.98 -12.64
C VAL A 246 1.53 -18.11 -13.90
N LEU A 247 0.35 -17.80 -14.43
CA LEU A 247 0.13 -16.85 -15.51
C LEU A 247 -0.37 -15.54 -14.91
N ILE A 248 0.18 -14.44 -15.42
CA ILE A 248 -0.13 -13.10 -14.93
C ILE A 248 -0.45 -12.19 -16.10
N ASP A 249 -1.68 -11.67 -16.10
CA ASP A 249 -2.11 -10.62 -17.01
C ASP A 249 -2.28 -9.30 -16.27
N VAL A 250 -1.87 -8.21 -16.90
CA VAL A 250 -2.03 -6.86 -16.36
C VAL A 250 -2.98 -6.08 -17.24
N PHE A 251 -3.92 -5.39 -16.63
CA PHE A 251 -4.90 -4.58 -17.34
C PHE A 251 -4.92 -3.17 -16.82
N ARG A 252 -5.24 -2.23 -17.71
CA ARG A 252 -5.52 -0.84 -17.41
C ARG A 252 -6.98 -0.54 -17.67
N LEU A 253 -7.56 0.27 -16.80
CA LEU A 253 -8.93 0.71 -16.96
C LEU A 253 -9.08 1.67 -18.14
N ASP A 254 -9.98 1.36 -19.07
CA ASP A 254 -10.58 2.34 -19.97
C ASP A 254 -11.90 2.85 -19.38
N GLU A 255 -11.85 4.03 -18.76
CA GLU A 255 -13.02 4.65 -18.10
C GLU A 255 -14.15 4.98 -19.09
N LYS A 256 -13.85 5.20 -20.37
CA LYS A 256 -14.86 5.58 -21.38
C LYS A 256 -15.63 4.37 -21.86
N GLU A 257 -14.89 3.32 -22.20
CA GLU A 257 -15.47 2.07 -22.70
C GLU A 257 -15.95 1.14 -21.59
N LYS A 258 -15.60 1.45 -20.32
CA LYS A 258 -15.87 0.64 -19.14
C LYS A 258 -15.31 -0.79 -19.28
N LYS A 259 -14.06 -0.89 -19.73
CA LYS A 259 -13.39 -2.15 -20.03
C LYS A 259 -11.95 -2.18 -19.53
N TRP A 260 -11.44 -3.39 -19.40
CA TRP A 260 -10.04 -3.66 -19.11
C TRP A 260 -9.25 -3.82 -20.40
N VAL A 261 -8.19 -3.04 -20.55
CA VAL A 261 -7.26 -3.11 -21.69
C VAL A 261 -6.00 -3.83 -21.23
N ASN A 262 -5.70 -4.99 -21.83
CA ASN A 262 -4.50 -5.76 -21.51
C ASN A 262 -3.24 -4.94 -21.83
N LEU A 263 -2.29 -4.97 -20.91
CA LEU A 263 -0.99 -4.32 -20.99
C LEU A 263 0.12 -5.36 -21.07
N THR A 264 0.93 -5.26 -22.12
CA THR A 264 2.20 -5.98 -22.22
C THR A 264 3.38 -5.17 -21.67
N ASN A 265 3.14 -3.91 -21.30
CA ASN A 265 4.17 -3.01 -20.80
C ASN A 265 3.59 -1.95 -19.84
N ILE A 266 4.14 -1.86 -18.63
CA ILE A 266 3.81 -0.86 -17.59
C ILE A 266 4.91 0.20 -17.41
N GLY A 267 5.90 0.24 -18.30
CA GLY A 267 6.96 1.25 -18.34
C GLY A 267 7.97 1.11 -17.21
N ASP A 268 8.28 2.23 -16.54
CA ASP A 268 9.23 2.29 -15.41
C ASP A 268 8.64 1.71 -14.12
N ARG A 269 7.43 1.15 -14.13
CA ARG A 269 6.76 0.69 -12.92
C ARG A 269 7.19 -0.72 -12.51
N VAL A 270 7.29 -0.91 -11.19
CA VAL A 270 7.40 -2.20 -10.52
C VAL A 270 6.20 -2.35 -9.61
N LEU A 271 5.43 -3.43 -9.80
CA LEU A 271 4.25 -3.74 -8.99
C LEU A 271 4.65 -4.73 -7.91
N PHE A 272 4.24 -4.51 -6.68
CA PHE A 272 4.51 -5.39 -5.54
C PHE A 272 3.19 -6.01 -5.11
N LEU A 273 3.06 -7.33 -5.19
CA LEU A 273 1.86 -8.08 -4.78
C LEU A 273 2.19 -9.04 -3.63
N GLY A 274 1.55 -8.84 -2.48
CA GLY A 274 1.59 -9.74 -1.35
C GLY A 274 0.20 -9.96 -0.82
N ASN A 275 0.05 -10.97 0.05
CA ASN A 275 -1.19 -11.15 0.78
C ASN A 275 -1.54 -9.83 1.51
N GLY A 276 -2.70 -9.25 1.22
CA GLY A 276 -3.15 -7.95 1.74
C GLY A 276 -2.21 -6.75 1.51
N CYS A 277 -1.17 -6.88 0.68
CA CYS A 277 -0.16 -5.85 0.45
C CYS A 277 0.13 -5.65 -1.03
N SER A 278 -0.53 -4.65 -1.62
CA SER A 278 -0.29 -4.29 -3.02
C SER A 278 0.07 -2.81 -3.13
N PHE A 279 1.19 -2.53 -3.79
CA PHE A 279 1.63 -1.17 -4.08
C PHE A 279 2.49 -1.13 -5.35
N SER A 280 2.77 0.08 -5.83
CA SER A 280 3.51 0.30 -7.07
C SER A 280 4.60 1.34 -6.82
N ALA A 281 5.79 1.13 -7.38
CA ALA A 281 6.90 2.08 -7.31
C ALA A 281 7.60 2.22 -8.67
N SER A 282 8.31 3.33 -8.87
CA SER A 282 9.16 3.55 -10.04
C SER A 282 10.49 2.79 -9.86
N ALA A 283 10.93 2.06 -10.89
CA ALA A 283 12.22 1.39 -10.92
C ALA A 283 13.38 2.37 -10.73
N LYS A 284 13.28 3.57 -11.33
CA LYS A 284 14.21 4.66 -11.08
C LYS A 284 14.27 5.05 -9.60
N ASP A 285 13.13 5.17 -8.92
CA ASP A 285 13.13 5.47 -7.48
C ASP A 285 13.78 4.38 -6.65
N LEU A 286 13.47 3.12 -6.97
CA LEU A 286 14.06 1.93 -6.36
C LEU A 286 15.55 1.74 -6.68
N CYS A 287 16.08 2.53 -7.62
CA CYS A 287 17.45 2.40 -8.13
C CYS A 287 17.73 1.00 -8.69
N VAL A 288 16.76 0.41 -9.39
CA VAL A 288 16.88 -0.86 -10.13
C VAL A 288 16.90 -0.58 -11.62
N ALA A 289 17.45 -1.50 -12.41
CA ALA A 289 17.73 -1.26 -13.83
C ALA A 289 16.46 -1.24 -14.69
N ASN A 290 15.51 -2.13 -14.40
CA ASN A 290 14.36 -2.39 -15.26
C ASN A 290 13.07 -2.27 -14.47
N GLY A 291 12.12 -1.48 -14.97
CA GLY A 291 10.72 -1.59 -14.60
C GLY A 291 10.05 -2.74 -15.36
N ASN A 292 8.78 -2.55 -15.67
CA ASN A 292 7.97 -3.49 -16.43
C ASN A 292 7.88 -4.89 -15.80
N CYS A 293 7.79 -4.96 -14.48
CA CYS A 293 7.75 -6.22 -13.77
C CYS A 293 6.86 -6.18 -12.53
N ILE A 294 6.54 -7.38 -12.06
CA ILE A 294 5.75 -7.64 -10.86
C ILE A 294 6.61 -8.47 -9.94
N ILE A 295 6.75 -8.04 -8.69
CA ILE A 295 7.38 -8.80 -7.63
C ILE A 295 6.27 -9.27 -6.70
N TYR A 296 6.23 -10.55 -6.41
CA TYR A 296 5.22 -11.11 -5.55
C TYR A 296 5.77 -12.15 -4.60
N THR A 297 5.08 -12.34 -3.48
CA THR A 297 5.33 -13.49 -2.60
C THR A 297 4.52 -14.68 -3.06
N ASP A 298 5.06 -15.89 -2.93
CA ASP A 298 4.36 -17.09 -3.40
C ASP A 298 3.04 -17.34 -2.63
N ASP A 299 2.92 -16.82 -1.40
CA ASP A 299 1.67 -16.81 -0.61
C ASP A 299 0.67 -15.72 -1.03
N ALA A 300 0.99 -14.88 -2.01
CA ALA A 300 0.05 -13.93 -2.59
C ALA A 300 -1.07 -14.66 -3.34
N PHE A 301 -0.80 -15.86 -3.88
CA PHE A 301 -1.73 -16.58 -4.76
C PHE A 301 -2.30 -17.86 -4.16
N HIS A 302 -1.67 -18.37 -3.11
CA HIS A 302 -2.03 -19.65 -2.50
C HIS A 302 -2.05 -19.50 -0.98
N ASP A 303 -3.05 -20.09 -0.32
CA ASP A 303 -3.05 -20.32 1.13
C ASP A 303 -2.01 -21.41 1.47
N LEU A 304 -0.73 -21.12 1.26
CA LEU A 304 0.35 -22.03 1.60
C LEU A 304 0.56 -21.98 3.11
N ASN A 305 0.26 -23.10 3.77
CA ASN A 305 0.67 -23.40 5.15
C ASN A 305 2.21 -23.56 5.28
N ASP A 306 2.98 -23.28 4.23
CA ASP A 306 4.36 -23.73 4.13
C ASP A 306 5.37 -22.72 4.67
N THR A 307 6.41 -23.29 5.26
CA THR A 307 7.44 -22.59 6.03
C THR A 307 8.47 -21.86 5.16
N GLU A 308 8.40 -21.94 3.84
CA GLU A 308 9.31 -21.28 2.89
C GLU A 308 8.53 -20.54 1.78
N CYS A 309 7.94 -19.37 2.09
CA CYS A 309 7.42 -18.48 1.05
C CYS A 309 8.60 -17.81 0.34
N GLY A 310 8.79 -18.11 -0.94
CA GLY A 310 9.73 -17.43 -1.80
C GLY A 310 9.22 -16.08 -2.29
N LEU A 311 10.13 -15.31 -2.88
CA LEU A 311 9.81 -14.13 -3.68
C LEU A 311 10.08 -14.46 -5.14
N SER A 312 9.16 -14.05 -5.98
CA SER A 312 9.18 -14.29 -7.41
C SER A 312 9.07 -12.96 -8.16
N VAL A 313 9.67 -12.90 -9.34
CA VAL A 313 9.54 -11.76 -10.25
C VAL A 313 8.99 -12.22 -11.60
N PHE A 314 8.02 -11.48 -12.11
CA PHE A 314 7.43 -11.67 -13.41
C PHE A 314 7.71 -10.45 -14.28
N HIS A 315 8.40 -10.67 -15.39
CA HIS A 315 8.71 -9.64 -16.38
C HIS A 315 7.69 -9.72 -17.51
N LEU A 316 6.92 -8.63 -17.73
CA LEU A 316 5.80 -8.62 -18.68
C LEU A 316 6.27 -8.82 -20.13
N ASP A 317 7.46 -8.36 -20.48
CA ASP A 317 8.06 -8.51 -21.82
C ASP A 317 8.52 -9.94 -22.11
N GLN A 318 8.84 -10.72 -21.06
CA GLN A 318 9.28 -12.11 -21.18
C GLN A 318 8.14 -13.11 -20.98
N GLY A 319 7.05 -12.70 -20.31
CA GLY A 319 5.92 -13.55 -20.01
C GLY A 319 6.26 -14.77 -19.15
N ARG A 320 7.31 -14.66 -18.31
CA ARG A 320 7.78 -15.76 -17.47
C ARG A 320 8.04 -15.31 -16.04
N VAL A 321 7.82 -16.25 -15.13
CA VAL A 321 8.19 -16.14 -13.73
C VAL A 321 9.66 -16.54 -13.56
N SER A 322 10.37 -15.88 -12.65
CA SER A 322 11.72 -16.23 -12.24
C SER A 322 11.88 -16.02 -10.74
N PRO A 323 12.72 -16.82 -10.04
CA PRO A 323 13.05 -16.57 -8.65
C PRO A 323 13.67 -15.19 -8.46
N LEU A 324 13.29 -14.47 -7.40
CA LEU A 324 13.87 -13.14 -7.13
C LEU A 324 15.38 -13.20 -6.84
N SER A 325 15.90 -14.35 -6.39
CA SER A 325 17.33 -14.59 -6.18
C SER A 325 18.18 -14.38 -7.42
N ASP A 326 17.60 -14.52 -8.61
CA ASP A 326 18.28 -14.33 -9.90
C ASP A 326 18.49 -12.85 -10.22
N TYR A 327 17.88 -11.96 -9.44
CA TYR A 327 17.92 -10.50 -9.59
C TYR A 327 18.46 -9.83 -8.30
N PRO A 328 19.79 -9.77 -8.12
CA PRO A 328 20.42 -9.29 -6.90
C PRO A 328 20.02 -7.86 -6.51
N GLU A 329 19.65 -7.00 -7.47
CA GLU A 329 19.16 -5.66 -7.23
C GLU A 329 17.87 -5.63 -6.43
N TYR A 330 16.91 -6.51 -6.76
CA TYR A 330 15.66 -6.64 -6.04
C TYR A 330 15.83 -7.41 -4.73
N PHE A 331 16.68 -8.44 -4.75
CA PHE A 331 17.00 -9.19 -3.54
C PHE A 331 17.61 -8.30 -2.45
N LYS A 332 18.53 -7.39 -2.82
CA LYS A 332 19.13 -6.42 -1.87
C LYS A 332 18.15 -5.35 -1.41
N LEU A 333 17.20 -4.96 -2.27
CA LEU A 333 16.16 -4.00 -1.94
C LEU A 333 15.23 -4.52 -0.83
N LEU A 334 14.85 -5.80 -0.90
CA LEU A 334 13.90 -6.47 -0.02
C LEU A 334 14.57 -7.27 1.12
N GLY A 335 15.89 -7.41 1.06
CA GLY A 335 16.67 -8.21 1.99
C GLY A 335 16.76 -7.65 3.41
N PRO A 336 17.60 -8.28 4.26
CA PRO A 336 17.87 -7.79 5.61
C PRO A 336 18.45 -6.36 5.61
N PRO A 337 18.48 -5.69 6.77
CA PRO A 337 19.03 -4.34 6.89
C PRO A 337 20.44 -4.28 6.29
N PRO A 338 20.70 -3.34 5.37
CA PRO A 338 22.04 -3.15 4.80
C PRO A 338 23.08 -2.79 5.87
N GLU A 339 24.35 -3.12 5.62
CA GLU A 339 25.46 -2.81 6.53
C GLU A 339 25.55 -1.31 6.87
N TRP A 340 25.41 -0.43 5.88
CA TRP A 340 25.45 1.02 6.08
C TRP A 340 24.33 1.55 6.98
N ILE A 341 23.21 0.81 7.07
CA ILE A 341 22.12 1.12 8.00
C ILE A 341 22.52 0.74 9.43
N THR A 342 23.19 -0.40 9.60
CA THR A 342 23.70 -0.82 10.92
C THR A 342 24.87 0.04 11.40
N GLU A 343 25.69 0.58 10.48
CA GLU A 343 26.85 1.45 10.77
C GLU A 343 26.46 2.90 11.11
N LEU A 344 25.30 3.39 10.67
CA LEU A 344 24.80 4.73 11.04
C LEU A 344 24.62 4.92 12.57
N HIS A 345 24.70 3.83 13.33
CA HIS A 345 24.44 3.80 14.77
C HIS A 345 25.58 3.19 15.61
N SER A 346 26.73 2.88 14.99
CA SER A 346 27.99 2.51 15.66
C SER A 346 28.93 3.70 15.72
#